data_AF-A0A6B3FML4-F1
#
_entry.id   AF-A0A6B3FML4-F1
#
_cell.length_a   1.000
_cell.length_b   1.000
_cell.length_c   1.000
_cell.angle_alpha   90.00
_cell.angle_beta   90.00
_cell.angle_gamma   90.00
#
_symmetry.space_group_name_H-M   'P 1'
#
loop_
_entity.id
_entity.type
_entity.pdbx_description
1 polymer ?
#
loop_
_entity_poly.entity_id
_entity_poly.type
_entity_poly.pdbx_seq_one_letter_code
_entity_poly.pdbx_strand_id
1 'polypeptide(L)'
;TPLIGMLAAEMDQEDIGQEVVLDRLLDLLLINVLRSWLAEPGTGAPLWFRAQSDPVVGRALMLLHDRPSEAWTVASLATAVEVSRAKLARHFTELVGEPPMSYLT
;
A
#
# COMPACT_ATOMS: atom_id res chain seq x y z
N THR A 1 -4.05 11.55 18.77
CA THR A 1 -4.34 12.21 17.48
C THR A 1 -5.59 13.06 17.64
N PRO A 2 -5.65 14.31 17.18
CA PRO A 2 -6.80 15.20 17.37
C PRO A 2 -8.14 14.61 16.90
N LEU A 3 -8.09 13.70 15.91
CA LEU A 3 -9.25 12.99 15.36
C LEU A 3 -10.06 12.19 16.39
N ILE A 4 -9.44 11.60 17.41
CA ILE A 4 -10.16 10.82 18.43
C ILE A 4 -11.04 11.75 19.27
N GLY A 5 -10.53 12.93 19.62
CA GLY A 5 -11.30 13.94 20.35
C GLY A 5 -12.44 14.51 19.51
N MET A 6 -12.22 14.71 18.21
CA MET A 6 -13.27 15.15 17.29
C MET A 6 -14.35 14.09 17.11
N LEU A 7 -13.98 12.82 16.98
CA LEU A 7 -14.95 11.71 16.91
C LEU A 7 -15.80 11.64 18.18
N ALA A 8 -15.16 11.69 19.36
CA ALA A 8 -15.88 11.66 20.64
C ALA A 8 -16.84 12.85 20.79
N ALA A 9 -16.41 14.06 20.40
CA ALA A 9 -17.27 15.25 20.44
C ALA A 9 -18.43 15.19 19.44
N GLU A 10 -18.25 14.55 18.28
CA GLU A 10 -19.30 14.38 17.29
C GLU A 10 -20.32 13.32 17.72
N MET A 11 -19.89 12.27 18.43
CA MET A 11 -20.78 11.24 18.98
C MET A 11 -21.77 11.78 20.02
N ASP A 12 -21.40 12.86 20.72
CA ASP A 12 -22.22 13.50 21.75
C ASP A 12 -23.19 14.57 21.18
N GLN A 13 -23.15 14.84 19.86
CA GLN A 13 -24.07 15.77 19.18
C GLN A 13 -25.26 15.01 18.58
N GLU A 14 -26.42 15.66 18.41
CA GLU A 14 -27.59 15.10 17.69
C GLU A 14 -28.04 16.08 16.60
N ASP A 15 -27.11 16.43 15.71
CA ASP A 15 -27.32 17.43 14.67
C ASP A 15 -27.49 16.81 13.26
N ILE A 16 -28.10 17.57 12.36
CA ILE A 16 -28.29 17.17 10.96
C ILE A 16 -26.91 16.95 10.32
N GLY A 17 -26.68 15.74 9.80
CA GLY A 17 -25.43 15.40 9.10
C GLY A 17 -24.36 14.75 9.96
N GLN A 18 -24.62 14.53 11.26
CA GLN A 18 -23.71 13.85 12.19
C GLN A 18 -23.16 12.53 11.63
N GLU A 19 -24.02 11.68 11.06
CA GLU A 19 -23.62 10.38 10.51
C GLU A 19 -22.56 10.52 9.40
N VAL A 20 -22.71 11.54 8.53
CA VAL A 20 -21.73 11.82 7.48
C VAL A 20 -20.40 12.30 8.07
N VAL A 21 -20.45 13.13 9.11
CA VAL A 21 -19.24 13.61 9.80
C VAL A 21 -18.52 12.45 10.48
N LEU A 22 -19.25 11.58 11.20
CA LEU A 22 -18.71 10.38 11.83
C LEU A 22 -18.05 9.46 10.81
N ASP A 23 -18.70 9.20 9.67
CA ASP A 23 -18.12 8.39 8.59
C ASP A 23 -16.78 8.98 8.09
N ARG A 24 -16.72 10.30 7.86
CA ARG A 24 -15.48 10.93 7.41
C ARG A 24 -14.40 10.92 8.49
N LEU A 25 -14.76 11.09 9.77
CA LEU A 25 -13.83 11.02 10.89
C LEU A 25 -13.27 9.61 11.07
N LEU A 26 -14.09 8.58 10.89
CA LEU A 26 -13.67 7.18 10.92
C LEU A 26 -12.71 6.86 9.77
N ASP A 27 -13.01 7.31 8.54
CA ASP A 27 -12.10 7.18 7.40
C ASP A 27 -10.73 7.82 7.68
N LEU A 28 -10.73 9.04 8.23
CA LEU A 28 -9.49 9.75 8.59
C LEU A 28 -8.72 9.04 9.71
N LEU A 29 -9.42 8.49 10.71
CA LEU A 29 -8.82 7.72 11.79
C LEU A 29 -8.16 6.45 11.24
N LEU A 30 -8.85 5.70 10.40
CA LEU A 30 -8.33 4.49 9.76
C LEU A 30 -7.06 4.81 8.95
N ILE A 31 -7.12 5.84 8.10
CA ILE A 31 -5.96 6.28 7.31
C ILE A 31 -4.79 6.66 8.23
N ASN A 32 -5.06 7.37 9.33
CA ASN A 32 -4.00 7.75 10.27
C ASN A 32 -3.36 6.53 10.94
N VAL A 33 -4.16 5.57 11.40
CA VAL A 33 -3.67 4.33 12.02
C VAL A 33 -2.81 3.54 11.03
N LEU A 34 -3.31 3.32 9.80
CA LEU A 34 -2.55 2.62 8.77
C LEU A 34 -1.26 3.35 8.42
N ARG A 35 -1.30 4.67 8.25
CA ARG A 35 -0.10 5.47 7.95
C ARG A 35 0.94 5.37 9.07
N SER A 36 0.52 5.46 10.32
CA SER A 36 1.41 5.30 11.48
C SER A 36 2.01 3.91 11.53
N TRP A 37 1.20 2.86 11.40
CA TRP A 37 1.66 1.47 11.42
C TRP A 37 2.66 1.17 10.29
N LEU A 38 2.38 1.65 9.09
CA LEU A 38 3.24 1.48 7.91
C LEU A 38 4.56 2.26 8.00
N ALA A 39 4.57 3.40 8.69
CA ALA A 39 5.76 4.21 8.91
C ALA A 39 6.67 3.67 10.03
N GLU A 40 6.14 2.83 10.93
CA GLU A 40 6.87 2.35 12.10
C GLU A 40 7.84 1.21 11.73
N PRO A 41 9.16 1.35 12.02
CA PRO A 41 10.11 0.28 11.76
C PRO A 41 9.91 -0.92 12.69
N GLY A 42 9.68 -2.13 12.14
CA GLY A 42 9.68 -3.37 12.93
C GLY A 42 8.30 -3.87 13.37
N THR A 43 7.23 -3.16 13.00
CA THR A 43 5.82 -3.52 13.28
C THR A 43 5.23 -4.58 12.36
N GLY A 44 6.05 -5.22 11.52
CA GLY A 44 5.59 -6.22 10.55
C GLY A 44 4.84 -5.63 9.35
N ALA A 45 5.02 -4.33 9.04
CA ALA A 45 4.51 -3.75 7.81
C ALA A 45 4.93 -4.59 6.59
N PRO A 46 4.07 -4.78 5.59
CA PRO A 46 4.37 -5.68 4.47
C PRO A 46 5.63 -5.24 3.72
N LEU A 47 6.46 -6.20 3.32
CA LEU A 47 7.72 -5.93 2.63
C LEU A 47 7.51 -5.13 1.33
N TRP A 48 6.44 -5.43 0.60
CA TRP A 48 6.07 -4.66 -0.60
C TRP A 48 5.89 -3.17 -0.30
N PHE A 49 5.37 -2.78 0.87
CA PHE A 49 5.10 -1.38 1.18
C PHE A 49 6.39 -0.55 1.20
N ARG A 50 7.46 -1.12 1.76
CA ARG A 50 8.79 -0.48 1.76
C ARG A 50 9.45 -0.54 0.39
N ALA A 51 9.24 -1.64 -0.33
CA ALA A 51 9.76 -1.82 -1.68
C ALA A 51 9.15 -0.84 -2.70
N GLN A 52 7.98 -0.24 -2.43
CA GLN A 52 7.39 0.81 -3.27
C GLN A 52 8.27 2.04 -3.46
N SER A 53 9.16 2.34 -2.51
CA SER A 53 10.11 3.45 -2.63
C SER A 53 11.29 3.15 -3.56
N ASP A 54 11.51 1.89 -3.94
CA ASP A 54 12.54 1.52 -4.90
C ASP A 54 12.11 1.88 -6.33
N PRO A 55 12.94 2.55 -7.14
CA PRO A 55 12.55 3.00 -8.48
C PRO A 55 12.14 1.88 -9.44
N VAL A 56 12.71 0.68 -9.30
CA VAL A 56 12.45 -0.45 -10.19
C VAL A 56 11.33 -1.32 -9.64
N VAL A 57 11.44 -1.74 -8.38
CA VAL A 57 10.47 -2.63 -7.73
C VAL A 57 9.18 -1.89 -7.40
N GLY A 58 9.24 -0.63 -7.01
CA GLY A 58 8.05 0.20 -6.83
C GLY A 58 7.26 0.39 -8.11
N ARG A 59 7.95 0.62 -9.24
CA ARG A 59 7.29 0.68 -10.55
C ARG A 59 6.68 -0.66 -10.95
N ALA A 60 7.38 -1.77 -10.67
CA ALA A 60 6.87 -3.11 -10.93
C ALA A 60 5.63 -3.42 -10.08
N LEU A 61 5.65 -3.13 -8.77
CA LEU A 61 4.53 -3.29 -7.86
C LEU A 61 3.32 -2.47 -8.31
N MET A 62 3.52 -1.20 -8.69
CA MET A 62 2.46 -0.34 -9.21
C MET A 62 1.80 -0.96 -10.46
N LEU A 63 2.59 -1.48 -11.41
CA LEU A 63 2.04 -2.13 -12.61
C LEU A 63 1.24 -3.41 -12.27
N LEU A 64 1.73 -4.20 -11.32
CA LEU A 64 1.06 -5.43 -10.87
C LEU A 64 -0.26 -5.11 -10.14
N HIS A 65 -0.30 -4.04 -9.33
CA HIS A 65 -1.50 -3.60 -8.60
C HIS A 65 -2.53 -2.90 -9.47
N ASP A 66 -2.10 -2.10 -10.44
CA ASP A 66 -3.00 -1.39 -11.37
C ASP A 66 -3.64 -2.35 -12.38
N ARG A 67 -2.93 -3.43 -12.75
CA ARG A 67 -3.36 -4.41 -13.76
C ARG A 67 -3.17 -5.85 -13.28
N PRO A 68 -3.88 -6.28 -12.23
CA PRO A 68 -3.70 -7.61 -11.64
C PRO A 68 -4.16 -8.73 -12.58
N SER A 69 -5.09 -8.45 -13.50
CA SER A 69 -5.62 -9.43 -14.46
C SER A 69 -4.80 -9.55 -15.75
N GLU A 70 -3.78 -8.72 -15.95
CA GLU A 70 -2.89 -8.85 -17.09
C GLU A 70 -2.00 -10.09 -16.94
N ALA A 71 -1.73 -10.80 -18.05
CA ALA A 71 -0.89 -12.00 -18.06
C ALA A 71 0.60 -11.64 -17.93
N TRP A 72 0.97 -11.08 -16.79
CA TRP A 72 2.34 -10.67 -16.52
C TRP A 72 3.29 -11.87 -16.59
N THR A 73 4.43 -11.64 -17.22
CA THR A 73 5.59 -12.51 -17.16
C THR A 73 6.75 -11.72 -16.60
N VAL A 74 7.76 -12.38 -16.06
CA VAL A 74 9.00 -11.69 -15.65
C VAL A 74 9.60 -10.89 -16.81
N ALA A 75 9.43 -11.35 -18.05
CA ALA A 75 9.92 -10.67 -19.25
C ALA A 75 9.14 -9.39 -19.58
N SER A 76 7.79 -9.46 -19.60
CA SER A 76 6.97 -8.29 -19.91
C SER A 76 7.10 -7.22 -18.82
N LEU A 77 7.15 -7.64 -17.55
CA LEU A 77 7.33 -6.72 -16.44
C LEU A 77 8.73 -6.07 -16.45
N ALA A 78 9.79 -6.85 -16.67
CA ALA A 78 11.15 -6.31 -16.77
C ALA A 78 11.31 -5.32 -17.93
N THR A 79 10.62 -5.57 -19.05
CA THR A 79 10.57 -4.64 -20.18
C THR A 79 9.86 -3.35 -19.80
N ALA A 80 8.72 -3.45 -19.10
CA ALA A 80 7.93 -2.29 -18.68
C ALA A 80 8.64 -1.40 -17.64
N VAL A 81 9.61 -1.96 -16.89
CA VAL A 81 10.46 -1.23 -15.92
C VAL A 81 11.90 -1.03 -16.40
N GLU A 82 12.18 -1.26 -17.68
CA GLU A 82 13.46 -0.98 -18.36
C GLU A 82 14.70 -1.63 -17.72
N VAL A 83 14.57 -2.87 -17.24
CA VAL A 83 15.69 -3.65 -16.70
C VAL A 83 15.74 -5.07 -17.29
N SER A 84 16.85 -5.78 -17.06
CA SER A 84 16.93 -7.18 -17.45
C SER A 84 16.06 -8.07 -16.55
N ARG A 85 15.56 -9.19 -17.11
CA ARG A 85 14.76 -10.20 -16.39
C ARG A 85 15.42 -10.68 -15.09
N ALA A 86 16.71 -10.99 -15.16
CA ALA A 86 17.48 -11.47 -14.01
C ALA A 86 17.63 -10.38 -12.94
N LYS A 87 17.85 -9.12 -13.36
CA LYS A 87 17.93 -7.99 -12.43
C LYS A 87 16.61 -7.78 -11.71
N LEU A 88 15.49 -7.76 -12.43
CA LEU A 88 14.17 -7.60 -11.82
C LEU A 88 13.86 -8.74 -10.85
N ALA A 89 13.99 -10.00 -11.27
CA ALA A 89 13.62 -11.15 -10.43
C ALA A 89 14.41 -11.18 -9.12
N ARG A 90 15.72 -10.93 -9.20
CA ARG A 90 16.59 -10.87 -8.02
C ARG A 90 16.22 -9.69 -7.11
N HIS A 91 16.16 -8.48 -7.66
CA HIS A 91 15.91 -7.26 -6.88
C HIS A 91 14.52 -7.26 -6.23
N PHE A 92 13.51 -7.75 -6.95
CA PHE A 92 12.16 -7.90 -6.44
C PHE A 92 12.10 -8.92 -5.29
N THR A 93 12.72 -10.09 -5.45
CA THR A 93 12.76 -11.09 -4.37
C THR A 93 13.52 -10.58 -3.15
N GLU A 94 14.63 -9.86 -3.35
CA GLU A 94 15.41 -9.23 -2.26
C GLU A 94 14.57 -8.21 -1.45
N LEU A 95 13.70 -7.44 -2.10
CA LEU A 95 12.91 -6.38 -1.44
C LEU A 95 11.51 -6.82 -0.98
N VAL A 96 10.85 -7.72 -1.71
CA VAL A 96 9.47 -8.15 -1.44
C VAL A 96 9.41 -9.50 -0.72
N GLY A 97 10.47 -10.29 -0.79
CA GLY A 97 10.58 -11.61 -0.15
C GLY A 97 10.17 -12.78 -1.05
N GLU A 98 9.54 -12.51 -2.19
CA GLU A 98 9.08 -13.51 -3.15
C GLU A 98 9.25 -13.06 -4.59
N PRO A 99 9.25 -13.97 -5.58
CA PRO A 99 9.37 -13.61 -6.99
C PRO A 99 8.14 -12.84 -7.52
N PRO A 100 8.30 -11.97 -8.53
CA PRO A 100 7.20 -11.15 -9.06
C PRO A 100 5.96 -11.92 -9.53
N MET A 101 6.13 -13.16 -10.00
CA MET A 101 5.02 -13.97 -10.52
C MET A 101 4.27 -14.72 -9.42
N SER A 102 4.92 -14.95 -8.28
CA SER A 102 4.27 -15.51 -7.09
C SER A 102 3.49 -14.45 -6.31
N TYR A 103 3.86 -13.17 -6.49
CA TYR A 103 3.22 -12.04 -5.82
C TYR A 103 1.73 -11.85 -6.17
N LEU A 104 1.30 -12.29 -7.36
CA LEU A 104 -0.09 -12.14 -7.84
C LEU A 104 -0.99 -13.37 -7.57
N THR A 105 -0.44 -14.43 -6.96
CA THR A 105 -1.14 -15.70 -6.71
C THR A 105 -1.40 -15.91 -5.23
#